data_AF-A0A8T3ZCT5-F1
#
_entry.id   AF-A0A8T3ZCT5-F1
#
_cell.length_a   1.000
_cell.length_b   1.000
_cell.length_c   1.000
_cell.angle_alpha   90.00
_cell.angle_beta   90.00
_cell.angle_gamma   90.00
#
_symmetry.space_group_name_H-M   'P 1'
#
loop_
_entity.id
_entity.type
_entity.pdbx_description
1 polymer ?
#
loop_
_entity_poly.entity_id
_entity_poly.type
_entity_poly.pdbx_seq_one_letter_code
_entity_poly.pdbx_strand_id
1 'polypeptide(L)'
;TQGSMPIDNYLLSGIAGIYPPIAGALAVFGIYLLFAANYRREFALIGAALASFLIIFILKLSAGEMEVQPFGFFSVTLSLALYAWLLKERSSPLKLPLLISLLILYFGLMLGSSSVVVFNSAILIFFPVYSAILFIKRDSASLLELVKIHLPFVIVSLYLSAIVLSFFVHGFGNGNANNLFVPSSIALVILAETIACFILYQILTRYIKDSETTVYVLFGSALAGAALFLFTPFGNIVKGIGVGALRAATFDTALKRTIAEQGTAGGAFQSQRRVQR
;
A
#
# COMPACT_ATOMS: atom_id res chain seq x y z
N THR A 1 50.97 12.56 -17.64
CA THR A 1 49.85 13.40 -17.15
C THR A 1 48.60 12.55 -17.15
N GLN A 2 48.24 11.99 -15.99
CA GLN A 2 47.00 11.21 -15.84
C GLN A 2 45.83 12.14 -16.12
N GLY A 3 45.09 11.85 -17.19
CA GLY A 3 43.88 12.59 -17.55
C GLY A 3 42.91 12.52 -16.39
N SER A 4 42.53 13.69 -15.86
CA SER A 4 41.46 13.82 -14.89
C SER A 4 40.21 13.18 -15.49
N MET A 5 39.81 12.02 -14.98
CA MET A 5 38.49 11.47 -15.30
C MET A 5 37.47 12.55 -14.91
N PRO A 6 36.57 12.96 -15.82
CA PRO A 6 35.55 13.94 -15.48
C PRO A 6 34.80 13.44 -14.25
N ILE A 7 34.66 14.32 -13.25
CA ILE A 7 33.90 14.03 -12.04
C ILE A 7 32.52 13.56 -12.49
N ASP A 8 32.17 12.33 -12.11
CA ASP A 8 30.88 11.77 -12.46
C ASP A 8 29.81 12.49 -11.62
N ASN A 9 29.18 13.49 -12.22
CA ASN A 9 28.12 14.28 -11.59
C ASN A 9 26.95 13.40 -11.10
N TYR A 10 26.75 12.22 -11.69
CA TYR A 10 25.76 11.26 -11.21
C TYR A 10 26.18 10.63 -9.88
N LEU A 11 27.45 10.20 -9.76
CA LEU A 11 28.01 9.70 -8.52
C LEU A 11 28.03 10.78 -7.42
N LEU A 12 28.39 12.02 -7.79
CA LEU A 12 28.41 13.15 -6.86
C LEU A 12 27.00 13.51 -6.36
N SER A 13 26.01 13.48 -7.25
CA SER A 13 24.58 13.66 -6.92
C SER A 13 24.06 12.54 -6.01
N GLY A 14 24.47 11.29 -6.26
CA GLY A 14 24.10 10.15 -5.43
C GLY A 14 24.63 10.29 -4.00
N ILE A 15 25.94 10.54 -3.85
CA ILE A 15 26.60 10.66 -2.54
C ILE A 15 26.12 11.92 -1.78
N ALA A 16 25.87 13.02 -2.49
CA ALA A 16 25.34 14.26 -1.89
C ALA A 16 23.80 14.27 -1.76
N GLY A 17 23.13 13.15 -2.04
CA GLY A 17 21.68 13.04 -2.03
C GLY A 17 21.08 13.27 -0.63
N ILE A 18 20.37 14.39 -0.46
CA ILE A 18 19.62 14.74 0.77
C ILE A 18 18.17 14.20 0.71
N TYR A 19 17.79 13.62 -0.42
CA TYR A 19 16.45 13.08 -0.63
C TYR A 19 16.03 12.04 0.43
N PRO A 20 16.83 11.01 0.79
CA PRO A 20 16.40 10.00 1.76
C PRO A 20 16.17 10.57 3.17
N PRO A 21 17.06 11.44 3.72
CA PRO A 21 16.79 12.09 5.00
C PRO A 21 15.51 12.94 5.01
N ILE A 22 15.22 13.65 3.92
CA ILE A 22 13.98 14.45 3.80
C ILE A 22 12.76 13.52 3.80
N ALA A 23 12.80 12.45 3.01
CA ALA A 23 11.73 11.45 3.00
C ALA A 23 11.55 10.80 4.38
N GLY A 24 12.64 10.54 5.11
CA GLY A 24 12.58 10.01 6.47
C GLY A 24 11.98 10.98 7.48
N ALA A 25 12.33 12.26 7.43
CA ALA A 25 11.70 13.28 8.26
C ALA A 25 10.19 13.36 8.00
N LEU A 26 9.79 13.31 6.73
CA LEU A 26 8.37 13.28 6.36
C LEU A 26 7.66 11.99 6.78
N ALA A 27 8.35 10.84 6.76
CA ALA A 27 7.81 9.57 7.23
C ALA A 27 7.53 9.61 8.75
N VAL A 28 8.47 10.14 9.53
CA VAL A 28 8.29 10.35 10.99
C VAL A 28 7.15 11.32 11.26
N PHE A 29 7.02 12.38 10.47
CA PHE A 29 5.87 13.29 10.53
C PHE A 29 4.55 12.57 10.20
N GLY A 30 4.54 11.69 9.21
CA GLY A 30 3.39 10.82 8.91
C GLY A 30 3.00 9.94 10.09
N ILE A 31 3.97 9.33 10.77
CA ILE A 31 3.75 8.54 11.98
C ILE A 31 3.15 9.40 13.11
N TYR A 32 3.68 10.60 13.32
CA TYR A 32 3.10 11.56 14.26
C TYR A 32 1.63 11.85 13.92
N LEU A 33 1.32 12.17 12.65
CA LEU A 33 -0.05 12.45 12.23
C LEU A 33 -0.97 11.24 12.46
N LEU A 34 -0.51 10.02 12.15
CA LEU A 34 -1.28 8.79 12.36
C LEU A 34 -1.66 8.59 13.83
N PHE A 35 -0.71 8.78 14.74
CA PHE A 35 -0.98 8.66 16.17
C PHE A 35 -1.78 9.83 16.71
N ALA A 36 -1.49 11.07 16.29
CA ALA A 36 -2.26 12.25 16.71
C ALA A 36 -3.71 12.18 16.23
N ALA A 37 -3.93 11.52 15.09
CA ALA A 37 -5.25 11.19 14.58
C ALA A 37 -5.88 10.01 15.33
N ASN A 38 -5.40 9.46 16.43
CA ASN A 38 -6.12 8.40 17.15
C ASN A 38 -5.97 8.48 18.66
N TYR A 39 -4.85 9.02 19.11
CA TYR A 39 -4.43 9.10 20.49
C TYR A 39 -4.11 10.55 20.85
N ARG A 40 -3.75 10.77 22.11
CA ARG A 40 -3.31 12.09 22.56
C ARG A 40 -1.97 12.48 21.93
N ARG A 41 -1.73 13.79 21.86
CA ARG A 41 -0.55 14.37 21.20
C ARG A 41 0.76 13.88 21.81
N GLU A 42 0.79 13.63 23.11
CA GLU A 42 1.95 13.15 23.83
C GLU A 42 2.39 11.76 23.33
N PHE A 43 1.43 10.85 23.13
CA PHE A 43 1.73 9.52 22.58
C PHE A 43 2.19 9.59 21.13
N ALA A 44 1.66 10.54 20.36
CA ALA A 44 2.11 10.78 18.99
C ALA A 44 3.56 11.27 18.92
N LEU A 45 3.95 12.18 19.83
CA LEU A 45 5.34 12.64 19.94
C LEU A 45 6.28 11.51 20.35
N ILE A 46 5.89 10.68 21.32
CA ILE A 46 6.67 9.51 21.75
C ILE A 46 6.84 8.53 20.59
N GLY A 47 5.75 8.20 19.88
CA GLY A 47 5.78 7.29 18.74
C GLY A 47 6.67 7.79 17.61
N ALA A 48 6.60 9.08 17.28
CA ALA A 48 7.45 9.71 16.28
C ALA A 48 8.93 9.74 16.71
N ALA A 49 9.21 10.06 17.97
CA ALA A 49 10.57 10.02 18.50
C ALA A 49 11.16 8.61 18.41
N LEU A 50 10.44 7.59 18.89
CA LEU A 50 10.87 6.19 18.78
C LEU A 50 11.10 5.77 17.32
N ALA A 51 10.21 6.16 16.41
CA ALA A 51 10.35 5.88 14.98
C ALA A 51 11.62 6.48 14.38
N SER A 52 11.99 7.71 14.77
CA SER A 52 13.19 8.38 14.27
C SER A 52 14.50 7.68 14.66
N PHE A 53 14.49 6.87 15.73
CA PHE A 53 15.64 6.07 16.18
C PHE A 53 15.57 4.60 15.77
N LEU A 54 14.57 4.19 14.99
CA LEU A 54 14.53 2.82 14.48
C LEU A 54 15.74 2.57 13.57
N ILE A 55 16.47 1.49 13.84
CA ILE A 55 17.66 1.11 13.09
C ILE A 55 17.36 1.03 11.58
N ILE A 56 16.20 0.49 11.20
CA ILE A 56 15.80 0.40 9.79
C ILE A 56 15.60 1.78 9.15
N PHE A 57 15.11 2.79 9.89
CA PHE A 57 14.98 4.16 9.40
C PHE A 57 16.38 4.77 9.21
N ILE A 58 17.28 4.57 10.17
CA ILE A 58 18.65 5.08 10.07
C ILE A 58 19.37 4.48 8.85
N LEU A 59 19.30 3.16 8.67
CA LEU A 59 19.99 2.48 7.59
C LEU A 59 19.42 2.84 6.21
N LYS A 60 18.09 2.87 6.06
CA LYS A 60 17.44 3.06 4.75
C LYS A 60 17.15 4.49 4.37
N LEU A 61 17.28 5.44 5.29
CA LEU A 61 16.96 6.86 5.08
C LEU A 61 18.18 7.75 5.29
N SER A 62 19.38 7.17 5.35
CA SER A 62 20.63 7.91 5.47
C SER A 62 20.97 8.66 4.18
N ALA A 63 21.71 9.76 4.29
CA ALA A 63 22.18 10.50 3.14
C ALA A 63 23.13 9.64 2.30
N GLY A 64 23.05 9.78 0.97
CA GLY A 64 23.83 8.96 0.05
C GLY A 64 23.14 7.67 -0.42
N GLU A 65 22.02 7.29 0.20
CA GLU A 65 21.19 6.17 -0.25
C GLU A 65 20.38 6.56 -1.50
N MET A 66 20.48 5.78 -2.57
CA MET A 66 19.78 6.04 -3.84
C MET A 66 18.73 4.97 -4.14
N GLU A 67 18.11 4.45 -3.07
CA GLU A 67 17.03 3.48 -3.14
C GLU A 67 15.66 4.14 -3.31
N VAL A 68 14.69 3.36 -3.78
CA VAL A 68 13.26 3.79 -3.86
C VAL A 68 12.56 3.68 -2.49
N GLN A 69 13.15 2.96 -1.55
CA GLN A 69 12.58 2.68 -0.23
C GLN A 69 12.23 3.92 0.62
N PRO A 70 13.03 5.01 0.62
CA PRO A 70 12.67 6.24 1.33
C PRO A 70 11.31 6.82 0.91
N PHE A 71 11.02 6.83 -0.40
CA PHE A 71 9.70 7.22 -0.92
C PHE A 71 8.60 6.31 -0.36
N GLY A 72 8.88 5.01 -0.29
CA GLY A 72 7.98 4.00 0.25
C GLY A 72 7.62 4.28 1.71
N PHE A 73 8.61 4.48 2.58
CA PHE A 73 8.38 4.79 4.00
C PHE A 73 7.55 6.06 4.18
N PHE A 74 7.91 7.14 3.50
CA PHE A 74 7.15 8.39 3.51
C PHE A 74 5.70 8.17 3.05
N SER A 75 5.52 7.58 1.88
CA SER A 75 4.21 7.49 1.24
C SER A 75 3.29 6.54 2.00
N VAL A 76 3.79 5.41 2.51
CA VAL A 76 2.99 4.48 3.32
C VAL A 76 2.54 5.13 4.62
N THR A 77 3.46 5.74 5.38
CA THR A 77 3.13 6.35 6.68
C THR A 77 2.16 7.52 6.52
N LEU A 78 2.36 8.38 5.52
CA LEU A 78 1.46 9.48 5.23
C LEU A 78 0.10 8.99 4.73
N SER A 79 0.06 7.97 3.86
CA SER A 79 -1.21 7.39 3.38
C SER A 79 -2.03 6.80 4.53
N LEU A 80 -1.38 6.08 5.46
CA LEU A 80 -2.06 5.55 6.64
C LEU A 80 -2.58 6.67 7.55
N ALA A 81 -1.80 7.74 7.72
CA ALA A 81 -2.22 8.90 8.52
C ALA A 81 -3.45 9.60 7.92
N LEU A 82 -3.42 9.89 6.62
CA LEU A 82 -4.55 10.49 5.91
C LEU A 82 -5.77 9.55 5.93
N TYR A 83 -5.56 8.24 5.77
CA TYR A 83 -6.62 7.26 5.87
C TYR A 83 -7.28 7.25 7.25
N ALA A 84 -6.49 7.26 8.32
CA ALA A 84 -7.01 7.34 9.70
C ALA A 84 -7.76 8.65 9.96
N TRP A 85 -7.27 9.77 9.43
CA TRP A 85 -7.96 11.05 9.54
C TRP A 85 -9.28 11.05 8.76
N LEU A 86 -9.28 10.53 7.54
CA LEU A 86 -10.46 10.42 6.68
C LEU A 86 -11.59 9.62 7.35
N LEU A 87 -11.25 8.58 8.13
CA LEU A 87 -12.23 7.78 8.88
C LEU A 87 -12.93 8.56 10.02
N LYS A 88 -12.29 9.60 10.57
CA LYS A 88 -12.96 10.47 11.56
C LYS A 88 -13.85 11.51 10.92
N GLU A 89 -13.53 11.90 9.69
CA GLU A 89 -14.09 13.07 9.07
C GLU A 89 -15.38 12.70 8.33
N ARG A 90 -16.53 12.79 9.03
CA ARG A 90 -17.81 12.36 8.47
C ARG A 90 -18.37 13.34 7.42
N SER A 91 -18.36 14.62 7.73
CA SER A 91 -19.10 15.65 6.97
C SER A 91 -18.35 16.96 6.77
N SER A 92 -17.08 17.07 7.18
CA SER A 92 -16.31 18.28 6.92
C SER A 92 -15.99 18.45 5.43
N PRO A 93 -15.93 19.70 4.94
CA PRO A 93 -15.44 20.00 3.60
C PRO A 93 -14.03 19.47 3.34
N LEU A 94 -13.25 19.15 4.37
CA LEU A 94 -11.91 18.58 4.26
C LEU A 94 -11.90 17.11 3.82
N LYS A 95 -13.02 16.39 3.88
CA LYS A 95 -13.10 14.96 3.54
C LYS A 95 -12.70 14.68 2.09
N LEU A 96 -13.19 15.49 1.15
CA LEU A 96 -12.90 15.31 -0.27
C LEU A 96 -11.42 15.61 -0.59
N PRO A 97 -10.82 16.73 -0.15
CA PRO A 97 -9.39 16.96 -0.26
C PRO A 97 -8.54 15.83 0.34
N LEU A 98 -8.88 15.35 1.54
CA LEU A 98 -8.16 14.24 2.18
C LEU A 98 -8.23 12.95 1.36
N LEU A 99 -9.41 12.60 0.83
CA LEU A 99 -9.57 11.45 -0.05
C LEU A 99 -8.75 11.61 -1.34
N ILE A 100 -8.77 12.78 -1.97
CA ILE A 100 -7.99 13.04 -3.19
C ILE A 100 -6.49 12.92 -2.91
N SER A 101 -5.98 13.54 -1.83
CA SER A 101 -4.58 13.44 -1.44
C SER A 101 -4.16 11.99 -1.19
N LEU A 102 -5.02 11.22 -0.52
CA LEU A 102 -4.79 9.81 -0.25
C LEU A 102 -4.75 8.97 -1.55
N LEU A 103 -5.65 9.24 -2.50
CA LEU A 103 -5.65 8.56 -3.80
C LEU A 103 -4.41 8.92 -4.64
N ILE A 104 -3.93 10.17 -4.57
CA ILE A 104 -2.69 10.59 -5.26
C ILE A 104 -1.48 9.87 -4.66
N LEU A 105 -1.38 9.79 -3.32
CA LEU A 105 -0.29 9.05 -2.67
C LEU A 105 -0.36 7.56 -2.98
N TYR A 106 -1.55 6.98 -2.99
CA TYR A 106 -1.77 5.59 -3.36
C TYR A 106 -1.37 5.31 -4.82
N PHE A 107 -1.71 6.23 -5.73
CA PHE A 107 -1.26 6.18 -7.12
C PHE A 107 0.27 6.26 -7.22
N GLY A 108 0.89 7.17 -6.46
CA GLY A 108 2.35 7.28 -6.37
C GLY A 108 3.00 6.00 -5.85
N LEU A 109 2.41 5.37 -4.82
CA LEU A 109 2.87 4.07 -4.31
C LEU A 109 2.80 2.98 -5.38
N MET A 110 1.68 2.87 -6.09
CA MET A 110 1.49 1.87 -7.14
C MET A 110 2.49 1.99 -8.29
N LEU A 111 2.84 3.21 -8.69
CA LEU A 111 3.80 3.45 -9.78
C LEU A 111 5.24 3.43 -9.33
N GLY A 112 5.50 3.93 -8.12
CA GLY A 112 6.83 4.31 -7.66
C GLY A 112 7.46 3.35 -6.67
N SER A 113 6.75 2.36 -6.09
CA SER A 113 7.33 1.51 -5.05
C SER A 113 6.64 0.15 -4.89
N SER A 114 7.42 -0.90 -4.60
CA SER A 114 6.88 -2.18 -4.10
C SER A 114 6.23 -2.05 -2.72
N SER A 115 6.47 -0.94 -2.01
CA SER A 115 5.88 -0.64 -0.69
C SER A 115 4.35 -0.53 -0.71
N VAL A 116 3.73 -0.47 -1.89
CA VAL A 116 2.28 -0.56 -2.03
C VAL A 116 1.71 -1.86 -1.45
N VAL A 117 2.50 -2.96 -1.45
CA VAL A 117 2.12 -4.21 -0.81
C VAL A 117 1.96 -4.03 0.70
N VAL A 118 2.83 -3.23 1.34
CA VAL A 118 2.77 -2.95 2.78
C VAL A 118 1.51 -2.15 3.12
N PHE A 119 1.23 -1.08 2.35
CA PHE A 119 0.01 -0.30 2.53
C PHE A 119 -1.24 -1.16 2.35
N ASN A 120 -1.32 -1.92 1.25
CA ASN A 120 -2.46 -2.79 0.98
C ASN A 120 -2.63 -3.87 2.05
N SER A 121 -1.54 -4.47 2.54
CA SER A 121 -1.62 -5.45 3.62
C SER A 121 -2.20 -4.86 4.89
N ALA A 122 -1.81 -3.63 5.25
CA ALA A 122 -2.37 -2.92 6.40
C ALA A 122 -3.86 -2.66 6.23
N ILE A 123 -4.29 -2.23 5.04
CA ILE A 123 -5.72 -1.99 4.73
C ILE A 123 -6.53 -3.29 4.73
N LEU A 124 -6.03 -4.35 4.08
CA LEU A 124 -6.69 -5.67 4.02
C LEU A 124 -6.85 -6.34 5.38
N ILE A 125 -5.96 -6.06 6.34
CA ILE A 125 -6.13 -6.53 7.72
C ILE A 125 -7.09 -5.61 8.48
N PHE A 126 -6.91 -4.29 8.35
CA PHE A 126 -7.68 -3.31 9.10
C PHE A 126 -9.17 -3.32 8.73
N PHE A 127 -9.49 -3.40 7.45
CA PHE A 127 -10.85 -3.25 6.94
C PHE A 127 -11.84 -4.31 7.43
N PRO A 128 -11.56 -5.64 7.34
CA PRO A 128 -12.46 -6.66 7.88
C PRO A 128 -12.59 -6.56 9.41
N VAL A 129 -11.51 -6.24 10.12
CA VAL A 129 -11.55 -6.06 11.59
C VAL A 129 -12.39 -4.85 11.97
N TYR A 130 -12.19 -3.72 11.29
CA TYR A 130 -12.90 -2.48 11.59
C TYR A 130 -14.39 -2.55 11.20
N SER A 131 -14.71 -3.16 10.05
CA SER A 131 -16.11 -3.42 9.66
C SER A 131 -16.82 -4.35 10.64
N ALA A 132 -16.14 -5.41 11.14
CA ALA A 132 -16.66 -6.26 12.21
C ALA A 132 -16.95 -5.47 13.49
N ILE A 133 -16.02 -4.61 13.93
CA ILE A 133 -16.22 -3.75 15.11
C ILE A 133 -17.41 -2.81 14.93
N LEU A 134 -17.53 -2.16 13.77
CA LEU A 134 -18.64 -1.24 13.47
C LEU A 134 -19.98 -1.98 13.40
N PHE A 135 -19.99 -3.19 12.87
CA PHE A 135 -21.18 -4.05 12.84
C PHE A 135 -21.64 -4.43 14.25
N ILE A 136 -20.71 -4.84 15.13
CA ILE A 136 -21.00 -5.13 16.55
C ILE A 136 -21.51 -3.87 17.28
N LYS A 137 -20.90 -2.71 17.01
CA LYS A 137 -21.35 -1.41 17.54
C LYS A 137 -22.67 -0.93 16.92
N ARG A 138 -23.17 -1.62 15.91
CA ARG A 138 -24.39 -1.28 15.15
C ARG A 138 -24.36 0.11 14.52
N ASP A 139 -23.16 0.58 14.15
CA ASP A 139 -22.98 1.89 13.50
C ASP A 139 -23.06 1.75 11.97
N SER A 140 -24.29 1.67 11.46
CA SER A 140 -24.57 1.52 10.03
C SER A 140 -24.09 2.72 9.20
N ALA A 141 -24.09 3.92 9.77
CA ALA A 141 -23.59 5.12 9.10
C ALA A 141 -22.08 4.99 8.84
N SER A 142 -21.30 4.60 9.84
CA SER A 142 -19.86 4.35 9.68
C SER A 142 -19.56 3.21 8.71
N LEU A 143 -20.36 2.14 8.69
CA LEU A 143 -20.19 1.06 7.71
C LEU A 143 -20.36 1.56 6.28
N LEU A 144 -21.38 2.37 6.02
CA LEU A 144 -21.59 2.96 4.70
C LEU A 144 -20.47 3.94 4.33
N GLU A 145 -19.98 4.74 5.28
CA GLU A 145 -18.83 5.62 5.04
C GLU A 145 -17.56 4.85 4.71
N LEU A 146 -17.32 3.74 5.40
CA LEU A 146 -16.19 2.86 5.16
C LEU A 146 -16.23 2.29 3.72
N VAL A 147 -17.40 1.88 3.25
CA VAL A 147 -17.64 1.47 1.84
C VAL A 147 -17.35 2.62 0.87
N LYS A 148 -17.84 3.84 1.16
CA LYS A 148 -17.62 5.02 0.31
C LYS A 148 -16.15 5.41 0.22
N ILE A 149 -15.37 5.21 1.27
CA ILE A 149 -13.93 5.48 1.29
C ILE A 149 -13.17 4.43 0.46
N HIS A 150 -13.57 3.15 0.52
CA HIS A 150 -12.86 2.06 -0.14
C HIS A 150 -13.17 1.91 -1.62
N LEU A 151 -14.39 2.22 -2.05
CA LEU A 151 -14.81 2.09 -3.45
C LEU A 151 -13.89 2.87 -4.43
N PRO A 152 -13.48 4.13 -4.15
CA PRO A 152 -12.49 4.84 -4.97
C PRO A 152 -11.15 4.14 -5.09
N PHE A 153 -10.65 3.45 -4.05
CA PHE A 153 -9.39 2.69 -4.14
C PHE A 153 -9.50 1.54 -5.12
N VAL A 154 -10.63 0.82 -5.13
CA VAL A 154 -10.89 -0.24 -6.10
C VAL A 154 -10.85 0.34 -7.52
N ILE A 155 -11.58 1.43 -7.74
CA ILE A 155 -11.66 2.10 -9.05
C ILE A 155 -10.26 2.52 -9.51
N VAL A 156 -9.53 3.26 -8.67
CA VAL A 156 -8.17 3.72 -9.01
C VAL A 156 -7.23 2.55 -9.28
N SER A 157 -7.29 1.48 -8.48
CA SER A 157 -6.45 0.29 -8.68
C SER A 157 -6.75 -0.41 -10.01
N LEU A 158 -8.03 -0.56 -10.37
CA LEU A 158 -8.45 -1.17 -11.63
C LEU A 158 -8.06 -0.31 -12.84
N TYR A 159 -8.34 1.00 -12.79
CA TYR A 159 -7.98 1.92 -13.86
C TYR A 159 -6.47 2.02 -14.05
N LEU A 160 -5.70 2.09 -12.96
CA LEU A 160 -4.25 2.14 -13.05
C LEU A 160 -3.67 0.84 -13.61
N SER A 161 -4.20 -0.32 -13.19
CA SER A 161 -3.81 -1.61 -13.77
C SER A 161 -4.05 -1.63 -15.28
N ALA A 162 -5.19 -1.11 -15.74
CA ALA A 162 -5.52 -1.03 -17.17
C ALA A 162 -4.61 -0.06 -17.93
N ILE A 163 -4.30 1.11 -17.36
CA ILE A 163 -3.39 2.09 -17.95
C ILE A 163 -1.99 1.49 -18.08
N VAL A 164 -1.45 0.92 -17.00
CA VAL A 164 -0.12 0.28 -17.02
C VAL A 164 -0.11 -0.88 -18.04
N LEU A 165 -1.18 -1.68 -18.13
CA LEU A 165 -1.29 -2.74 -19.13
C LEU A 165 -1.24 -2.20 -20.56
N SER A 166 -1.97 -1.11 -20.83
CA SER A 166 -1.98 -0.48 -22.15
C SER A 166 -0.60 0.04 -22.55
N PHE A 167 0.14 0.68 -21.64
CA PHE A 167 1.50 1.17 -21.92
C PHE A 167 2.50 0.02 -22.15
N PHE A 168 2.40 -1.08 -21.40
CA PHE A 168 3.33 -2.20 -21.55
C PHE A 168 3.04 -3.10 -22.74
N VAL A 169 1.77 -3.38 -23.03
CA VAL A 169 1.37 -4.25 -24.15
C VAL A 169 1.50 -3.52 -25.49
N HIS A 170 1.12 -2.23 -25.55
CA HIS A 170 1.13 -1.47 -26.81
C HIS A 170 2.41 -0.64 -27.00
N GLY A 171 3.11 -0.25 -25.93
CA GLY A 171 4.28 0.63 -26.01
C GLY A 171 5.63 -0.07 -26.14
N PHE A 172 5.77 -1.33 -25.68
CA PHE A 172 7.07 -2.02 -25.62
C PHE A 172 7.17 -3.33 -26.43
N GLY A 173 6.11 -3.72 -27.16
CA GLY A 173 6.12 -4.87 -28.06
C GLY A 173 6.23 -6.23 -27.35
N ASN A 174 5.14 -7.02 -27.36
CA ASN A 174 5.10 -8.42 -26.92
C ASN A 174 5.72 -8.72 -25.54
N GLY A 175 5.65 -7.79 -24.59
CA GLY A 175 6.00 -8.04 -23.20
C GLY A 175 4.97 -8.95 -22.53
N ASN A 176 5.41 -10.08 -21.97
CA ASN A 176 4.59 -11.03 -21.21
C ASN A 176 3.66 -10.29 -20.21
N ALA A 177 2.35 -10.30 -20.48
CA ALA A 177 1.30 -9.67 -19.67
C ALA A 177 1.19 -10.23 -18.23
N ASN A 178 1.91 -11.32 -17.94
CA ASN A 178 1.80 -12.07 -16.69
C ASN A 178 2.34 -11.31 -15.46
N ASN A 179 3.23 -10.32 -15.63
CA ASN A 179 3.79 -9.55 -14.50
C ASN A 179 2.90 -8.37 -14.05
N LEU A 180 1.83 -8.07 -14.79
CA LEU A 180 0.89 -6.99 -14.48
C LEU A 180 -0.31 -7.45 -13.63
N PHE A 181 -0.32 -8.71 -13.22
CA PHE A 181 -1.42 -9.36 -12.50
C PHE A 181 -1.55 -8.94 -11.03
N VAL A 182 -0.52 -8.31 -10.45
CA VAL A 182 -0.49 -7.99 -9.02
C VAL A 182 -1.47 -6.86 -8.64
N PRO A 183 -1.50 -5.68 -9.29
CA PRO A 183 -2.42 -4.62 -8.90
C PRO A 183 -3.90 -4.96 -9.18
N SER A 184 -4.21 -5.79 -10.18
CA SER A 184 -5.59 -6.25 -10.43
C SER A 184 -6.06 -7.27 -9.39
N SER A 185 -5.20 -8.18 -8.96
CA SER A 185 -5.54 -9.17 -7.93
C SER A 185 -5.86 -8.53 -6.57
N ILE A 186 -5.07 -7.54 -6.14
CA ILE A 186 -5.32 -6.82 -4.88
C ILE A 186 -6.61 -5.99 -4.98
N ALA A 187 -6.87 -5.35 -6.12
CA ALA A 187 -8.11 -4.61 -6.35
C ALA A 187 -9.36 -5.51 -6.19
N LEU A 188 -9.28 -6.76 -6.65
CA LEU A 188 -10.36 -7.74 -6.47
C LEU A 188 -10.58 -8.12 -5.01
N VAL A 189 -9.51 -8.24 -4.21
CA VAL A 189 -9.64 -8.50 -2.76
C VAL A 189 -10.30 -7.32 -2.06
N ILE A 190 -9.82 -6.09 -2.31
CA ILE A 190 -10.42 -4.87 -1.74
C ILE A 190 -11.89 -4.74 -2.17
N LEU A 191 -12.23 -5.10 -3.42
CA LEU A 191 -13.60 -5.12 -3.91
C LEU A 191 -14.45 -6.15 -3.16
N ALA A 192 -13.96 -7.38 -2.98
CA ALA A 192 -14.66 -8.43 -2.27
C ALA A 192 -14.95 -8.01 -0.81
N GLU A 193 -13.97 -7.42 -0.14
CA GLU A 193 -14.13 -6.86 1.20
C GLU A 193 -15.16 -5.72 1.20
N THR A 194 -15.08 -4.78 0.25
CA THR A 194 -16.03 -3.67 0.12
C THR A 194 -17.47 -4.18 -0.05
N ILE A 195 -17.67 -5.21 -0.88
CA ILE A 195 -18.96 -5.88 -1.07
C ILE A 195 -19.41 -6.54 0.24
N ALA A 196 -18.53 -7.25 0.93
CA ALA A 196 -18.86 -7.88 2.22
C ALA A 196 -19.29 -6.84 3.27
N CYS A 197 -18.58 -5.71 3.37
CA CYS A 197 -18.94 -4.61 4.26
C CYS A 197 -20.30 -3.98 3.87
N PHE A 198 -20.58 -3.86 2.57
CA PHE A 198 -21.88 -3.39 2.10
C PHE A 198 -23.01 -4.37 2.41
N ILE A 199 -22.77 -5.68 2.31
CA ILE A 199 -23.71 -6.72 2.73
C ILE A 199 -23.99 -6.61 4.23
N LEU A 200 -22.94 -6.49 5.07
CA LEU A 200 -23.10 -6.27 6.51
C LEU A 200 -23.93 -5.01 6.80
N TYR A 201 -23.69 -3.91 6.08
CA TYR A 201 -24.52 -2.70 6.17
C TYR A 201 -26.00 -2.98 5.85
N GLN A 202 -26.29 -3.70 4.76
CA GLN A 202 -27.68 -4.04 4.39
C GLN A 202 -28.33 -4.96 5.42
N ILE A 203 -27.59 -5.95 5.94
CA ILE A 203 -28.08 -6.86 6.97
C ILE A 203 -28.43 -6.09 8.24
N LEU A 204 -27.51 -5.24 8.70
CA LEU A 204 -27.70 -4.44 9.91
C LEU A 204 -28.89 -3.49 9.81
N THR A 205 -29.09 -2.86 8.64
CA THR A 205 -30.16 -1.87 8.44
C THR A 205 -31.54 -2.49 8.22
N ARG A 206 -31.62 -3.67 7.58
CA ARG A 206 -32.90 -4.26 7.18
C ARG A 206 -33.38 -5.41 8.04
N TYR A 207 -32.48 -6.19 8.65
CA TYR A 207 -32.82 -7.48 9.25
C TYR A 207 -32.52 -7.60 10.75
N ILE A 208 -31.50 -6.91 11.27
CA ILE A 208 -31.07 -7.08 12.67
C ILE A 208 -31.69 -6.01 13.58
N LYS A 209 -32.42 -6.46 14.61
CA LYS A 209 -33.04 -5.57 15.61
C LYS A 209 -32.34 -5.64 16.98
N ASP A 210 -31.69 -6.74 17.29
CA ASP A 210 -31.08 -7.06 18.58
C ASP A 210 -29.55 -7.28 18.48
N SER A 211 -28.86 -7.10 19.60
CA SER A 211 -27.39 -7.23 19.67
C SER A 211 -26.91 -8.68 19.58
N GLU A 212 -27.72 -9.64 20.04
CA GLU A 212 -27.36 -11.06 20.05
C GLU A 212 -27.27 -11.63 18.63
N THR A 213 -28.28 -11.33 17.79
CA THR A 213 -28.29 -11.68 16.36
C THR A 213 -27.10 -11.09 15.60
N THR A 214 -26.57 -9.94 16.04
CA THR A 214 -25.37 -9.34 15.44
C THR A 214 -24.15 -10.26 15.58
N VAL A 215 -23.96 -10.88 16.75
CA VAL A 215 -22.84 -11.80 16.99
C VAL A 215 -23.03 -13.09 16.20
N TYR A 216 -24.25 -13.65 16.15
CA TYR A 216 -24.52 -14.87 15.39
C TYR A 216 -24.31 -14.67 13.88
N VAL A 217 -24.74 -13.53 13.33
CA VAL A 217 -24.52 -13.21 11.91
C VAL A 217 -23.04 -13.05 11.59
N LEU A 218 -22.27 -12.40 12.47
CA LEU A 218 -20.84 -12.21 12.28
C LEU A 218 -20.07 -13.53 12.39
N PHE A 219 -20.45 -14.37 13.35
CA PHE A 219 -19.88 -15.72 13.49
C PHE A 219 -20.26 -16.61 12.28
N GLY A 220 -21.52 -16.57 11.86
CA GLY A 220 -22.00 -17.30 10.68
C GLY A 220 -21.31 -16.86 9.39
N SER A 221 -21.08 -15.54 9.20
CA SER A 221 -20.36 -15.02 8.03
C SER A 221 -18.88 -15.39 8.06
N ALA A 222 -18.23 -15.39 9.24
CA ALA A 222 -16.86 -15.86 9.41
C ALA A 222 -16.73 -17.36 9.08
N LEU A 223 -17.65 -18.19 9.58
CA LEU A 223 -17.68 -19.62 9.26
C LEU A 223 -17.95 -19.87 7.77
N ALA A 224 -18.89 -19.15 7.17
CA ALA A 224 -19.16 -19.24 5.74
C ALA A 224 -17.94 -18.83 4.91
N GLY A 225 -17.25 -17.75 5.30
CA GLY A 225 -16.01 -17.31 4.69
C GLY A 225 -14.90 -18.36 4.80
N ALA A 226 -14.72 -18.97 5.97
CA ALA A 226 -13.76 -20.05 6.18
C ALA A 226 -14.11 -21.29 5.35
N ALA A 227 -15.39 -21.67 5.27
CA ALA A 227 -15.84 -22.78 4.45
C ALA A 227 -15.60 -22.53 2.96
N LEU A 228 -15.92 -21.33 2.46
CA LEU A 228 -15.61 -20.92 1.10
C LEU A 228 -14.11 -20.97 0.83
N PHE A 229 -13.29 -20.49 1.76
CA PHE A 229 -11.83 -20.51 1.62
C PHE A 229 -11.22 -21.92 1.65
N LEU A 230 -11.77 -22.85 2.44
CA LEU A 230 -11.20 -24.19 2.60
C LEU A 230 -11.72 -25.18 1.57
N PHE A 231 -13.00 -25.08 1.17
CA PHE A 231 -13.68 -26.13 0.41
C PHE A 231 -14.03 -25.74 -1.04
N THR A 232 -13.73 -24.52 -1.48
CA THR A 232 -14.04 -24.08 -2.85
C THR A 232 -12.78 -23.69 -3.63
N PRO A 233 -12.81 -23.74 -4.99
CA PRO A 233 -11.72 -23.24 -5.81
C PRO A 233 -11.40 -21.75 -5.58
N PHE A 234 -12.33 -20.99 -4.99
CA PHE A 234 -12.08 -19.61 -4.58
C PHE A 234 -10.94 -19.51 -3.56
N GLY A 235 -10.84 -20.48 -2.65
CA GLY A 235 -9.73 -20.59 -1.71
C GLY A 235 -8.36 -20.66 -2.37
N ASN A 236 -8.26 -21.39 -3.49
CA ASN A 236 -7.01 -21.49 -4.24
C ASN A 236 -6.66 -20.18 -4.95
N ILE A 237 -7.66 -19.43 -5.43
CA ILE A 237 -7.46 -18.09 -5.99
C ILE A 237 -6.91 -17.17 -4.90
N VAL A 238 -7.55 -17.12 -3.72
CA VAL A 238 -7.11 -16.27 -2.60
C VAL A 238 -5.69 -16.65 -2.14
N LYS A 239 -5.39 -17.95 -2.00
CA LYS A 239 -4.03 -18.43 -1.68
C LYS A 239 -3.03 -18.03 -2.76
N GLY A 240 -3.40 -18.12 -4.02
CA GLY A 240 -2.56 -17.69 -5.16
C GLY A 240 -2.26 -16.20 -5.11
N ILE A 241 -3.24 -15.36 -4.76
CA ILE A 241 -3.05 -13.92 -4.56
C ILE A 241 -2.13 -13.66 -3.36
N GLY A 242 -2.35 -14.34 -2.23
CA GLY A 242 -1.50 -14.20 -1.04
C GLY A 242 -0.04 -14.57 -1.30
N VAL A 243 0.21 -15.70 -1.96
CA VAL A 243 1.55 -16.12 -2.37
C VAL A 243 2.15 -15.16 -3.41
N GLY A 244 1.34 -14.68 -4.36
CA GLY A 244 1.74 -13.69 -5.35
C GLY A 244 2.12 -12.34 -4.73
N ALA A 245 1.40 -11.88 -3.71
CA ALA A 245 1.70 -10.65 -2.97
C ALA A 245 2.98 -10.78 -2.13
N LEU A 246 3.18 -11.93 -1.48
CA LEU A 246 4.42 -12.23 -0.75
C LEU A 246 5.64 -12.30 -1.67
N ARG A 247 5.48 -12.83 -2.89
CA ARG A 247 6.53 -12.76 -3.94
C ARG A 247 6.67 -11.36 -4.54
N ALA A 248 5.61 -10.58 -4.64
CA ALA A 248 5.72 -9.19 -5.08
C ALA A 248 6.46 -8.29 -4.08
N ALA A 249 6.52 -8.69 -2.80
CA ALA A 249 7.38 -8.11 -1.78
C ALA A 249 8.86 -8.48 -1.97
N THR A 250 9.17 -9.48 -2.81
CA THR A 250 10.53 -9.74 -3.31
C THR A 250 10.77 -9.00 -4.63
N PHE A 251 12.00 -8.51 -4.84
CA PHE A 251 12.35 -7.70 -6.00
C PHE A 251 12.55 -8.58 -7.25
N ASP A 252 11.44 -9.02 -7.86
CA ASP A 252 11.47 -10.01 -8.96
C ASP A 252 11.71 -9.41 -10.36
N THR A 253 11.61 -8.09 -10.54
CA THR A 253 11.80 -7.44 -11.85
C THR A 253 12.78 -6.28 -11.80
N ALA A 254 13.47 -6.03 -12.93
CA ALA A 254 14.47 -4.98 -13.05
C ALA A 254 13.91 -3.56 -12.82
N LEU A 255 12.63 -3.32 -13.17
CA LEU A 255 11.94 -2.04 -12.92
C LEU A 255 11.62 -1.78 -11.44
N LYS A 256 11.58 -2.83 -10.61
CA LYS A 256 11.34 -2.70 -9.16
C LYS A 256 12.62 -2.40 -8.37
N ARG A 257 13.77 -2.32 -9.04
CA ARG A 257 15.08 -2.05 -8.44
C ARG A 257 15.64 -0.73 -8.98
N THR A 258 16.27 0.05 -8.12
CA THR A 258 17.15 1.15 -8.58
C THR A 258 18.47 0.59 -9.12
N ILE A 259 19.20 1.38 -9.93
CA ILE A 259 20.52 0.97 -10.47
C ILE A 259 21.51 0.63 -9.33
N ALA A 260 21.40 1.31 -8.18
CA ALA A 260 22.17 1.01 -6.97
C ALA A 260 21.80 -0.36 -6.35
N GLU A 261 20.52 -0.71 -6.32
CA GLU A 261 20.01 -2.02 -5.83
C GLU A 261 20.31 -3.18 -6.80
N GLN A 262 20.68 -2.90 -8.04
CA GLN A 262 21.13 -3.91 -9.01
C GLN A 262 22.64 -4.22 -8.88
N GLY A 263 23.46 -3.27 -8.42
CA GLY A 263 24.91 -3.46 -8.27
C GLY A 263 25.33 -4.43 -7.16
N THR A 264 24.47 -4.67 -6.17
CA THR A 264 24.69 -5.60 -5.05
C THR A 264 24.13 -7.01 -5.29
N ALA A 265 23.38 -7.23 -6.37
CA ALA A 265 22.86 -8.54 -6.74
C ALA A 265 23.75 -9.17 -7.83
N GLY A 266 24.35 -10.32 -7.53
CA GLY A 266 25.35 -10.97 -8.39
C GLY A 266 24.93 -11.23 -9.85
N GLY A 267 25.85 -10.91 -10.76
CA GLY A 267 26.15 -11.68 -11.97
C GLY A 267 25.31 -11.48 -13.25
N ALA A 268 24.07 -11.00 -13.19
CA ALA A 268 23.17 -11.16 -14.34
C ALA A 268 23.31 -10.14 -15.51
N PHE A 269 24.17 -9.12 -15.41
CA PHE A 269 24.41 -8.15 -16.50
C PHE A 269 25.87 -8.06 -16.98
N GLN A 270 26.80 -8.86 -16.45
CA GLN A 270 28.17 -8.91 -17.00
C GLN A 270 28.23 -9.49 -18.42
N SER A 271 27.17 -10.15 -18.90
CA SER A 271 27.09 -10.63 -20.29
C SER A 271 26.68 -9.56 -21.30
N GLN A 272 26.32 -8.34 -20.88
CA GLN A 272 26.00 -7.22 -21.78
C GLN A 272 27.06 -6.12 -21.81
N ARG A 273 28.35 -6.47 -21.65
CA ARG A 273 29.45 -5.59 -22.07
C ARG A 273 30.40 -6.27 -23.06
N ARG A 274 30.38 -5.70 -24.26
CA ARG A 274 31.37 -5.69 -25.37
C ARG A 274 30.90 -6.40 -26.63
N VAL A 275 30.01 -5.73 -27.38
CA VAL A 275 30.26 -5.65 -28.82
C VAL A 275 31.35 -4.58 -28.98
N GLN A 276 32.61 -5.02 -28.90
CA GLN A 276 33.68 -4.29 -29.55
C GLN A 276 33.48 -4.49 -31.05
N ARG A 277 33.03 -3.44 -31.74
CA ARG A 277 33.58 -2.97 -33.01
C ARG A 277 33.16 -1.53 -33.19
#